data_AF-A0A9D9JPB6-F1
#
_entry.id   AF-A0A9D9JPB6-F1
#
_cell.length_a   1.000
_cell.length_b   1.000
_cell.length_c   1.000
_cell.angle_alpha   90.00
_cell.angle_beta   90.00
_cell.angle_gamma   90.00
#
_symmetry.space_group_name_H-M   'P 1'
#
loop_
_entity.id
_entity.type
_entity.pdbx_description
1 polymer ?
#
loop_
_entity_poly.entity_id
_entity_poly.type
_entity_poly.pdbx_seq_one_letter_code
_entity_poly.pdbx_strand_id
1 'polypeptide(L)'
;MSSEPTRADLRHEIETAVPITRAQAPALWRPVDEVAEQLGTAGPDNLLLVLDSISFATELPLRLSDATFTGRTLGLSLTLLYLLSEQELRALIAHEIDHFRRHDTRPQRLASLLTEFIAITLAIVAIGITRLPDPLSALLRPPVQSGFTRFARWQQARMLDREFRADRAAAEIAGAAACASLLIKSTLVARIWSIIVDEHLQNVAAKALHIGAVVTITARTLFTDSDVRPWLGKPEQSVARRTHPHYVERLAALGYDLPTAWALAQSTKTSVVRLVLETPKALDIQLTERLARLRASASSESSTLPPSTSDRHDAAS
;
A
#
# COMPACT_ATOMS: atom_id res chain seq x y z
N MET A 1 17.42 19.15 7.05
CA MET A 1 17.06 17.72 7.20
C MET A 1 15.81 17.50 6.39
N SER A 2 15.96 17.00 5.16
CA SER A 2 14.86 16.80 4.21
C SER A 2 13.99 15.64 4.70
N SER A 3 12.78 15.95 5.14
CA SER A 3 11.77 14.97 5.53
C SER A 3 11.04 14.51 4.26
N GLU A 4 11.48 13.38 3.69
CA GLU A 4 10.64 12.64 2.74
C GLU A 4 9.36 12.17 3.46
N PRO A 5 8.18 12.36 2.87
CA PRO A 5 6.93 11.96 3.49
C PRO A 5 6.86 10.45 3.56
N THR A 6 6.68 9.95 4.79
CA THR A 6 6.49 8.52 5.06
C THR A 6 5.11 8.12 4.55
N ARG A 7 5.07 7.09 3.69
CA ARG A 7 3.94 6.56 2.90
C ARG A 7 2.80 5.92 3.72
N ALA A 8 2.60 6.39 4.96
CA ALA A 8 1.57 5.93 5.90
C ALA A 8 0.26 6.74 5.80
N ASP A 9 0.26 7.85 5.05
CA ASP A 9 -0.96 8.49 4.58
C ASP A 9 -1.36 7.81 3.27
N LEU A 10 -2.28 6.85 3.32
CA LEU A 10 -3.19 6.67 2.18
C LEU A 10 -3.80 8.05 1.97
N ARG A 11 -3.30 8.77 0.96
CA ARG A 11 -3.82 10.09 0.60
C ARG A 11 -5.33 9.90 0.50
N HIS A 12 -6.10 10.76 1.18
CA HIS A 12 -7.56 10.81 1.04
C HIS A 12 -7.99 11.00 -0.43
N GLU A 13 -7.03 11.24 -1.31
CA GLU A 13 -7.15 11.35 -2.74
C GLU A 13 -6.34 10.24 -3.44
N ILE A 14 -7.05 9.34 -4.12
CA ILE A 14 -6.43 8.29 -4.95
C ILE A 14 -6.58 8.74 -6.39
N GLU A 15 -5.52 9.33 -6.93
CA GLU A 15 -5.66 10.04 -8.20
C GLU A 15 -5.58 9.12 -9.43
N THR A 16 -5.13 7.86 -9.27
CA THR A 16 -4.96 6.87 -10.34
C THR A 16 -5.80 5.61 -10.14
N ALA A 17 -7.11 5.79 -9.92
CA ALA A 17 -8.05 4.70 -9.81
C ALA A 17 -9.31 4.87 -10.67
N VAL A 18 -9.96 3.75 -10.99
CA VAL A 18 -11.26 3.69 -11.67
C VAL A 18 -12.20 2.78 -10.85
N PRO A 19 -13.43 3.22 -10.55
CA PRO A 19 -14.42 2.37 -9.90
C PRO A 19 -14.92 1.29 -10.86
N ILE A 20 -15.05 0.07 -10.35
CA ILE A 20 -15.54 -1.08 -11.10
C ILE A 20 -16.85 -1.56 -10.48
N THR A 21 -17.93 -1.41 -11.23
CA THR A 21 -19.26 -1.90 -10.82
C THR A 21 -19.39 -3.40 -11.02
N ARG A 22 -20.36 -4.00 -10.32
CA ARG A 22 -20.72 -5.42 -10.46
C ARG A 22 -21.07 -5.82 -11.89
N ALA A 23 -21.71 -4.92 -12.64
CA ALA A 23 -22.08 -5.14 -14.03
C ALA A 23 -20.87 -5.11 -14.98
N GLN A 24 -19.86 -4.28 -14.70
CA GLN A 24 -18.67 -4.14 -15.55
C GLN A 24 -17.69 -5.31 -15.42
N ALA A 25 -17.59 -5.92 -14.25
CA ALA A 25 -16.65 -7.01 -14.00
C ALA A 25 -17.22 -8.07 -13.05
N PRO A 26 -18.30 -8.78 -13.44
CA PRO A 26 -18.94 -9.78 -12.58
C PRO A 26 -17.95 -10.90 -12.18
N ALA A 27 -17.03 -11.26 -13.08
CA ALA A 27 -15.99 -12.25 -12.80
C ALA A 27 -14.96 -11.80 -11.75
N LEU A 28 -14.74 -10.49 -11.59
CA LEU A 28 -13.90 -9.93 -10.52
C LEU A 28 -14.66 -9.82 -9.19
N TRP A 29 -15.94 -9.45 -9.24
CA TRP A 29 -16.78 -9.31 -8.05
C TRP A 29 -17.12 -10.64 -7.39
N ARG A 30 -17.30 -11.71 -8.17
CA ARG A 30 -17.57 -13.05 -7.64
C ARG A 30 -16.57 -13.52 -6.56
N PRO A 31 -15.24 -13.56 -6.81
CA PRO A 31 -14.30 -13.95 -5.76
C PRO A 31 -14.26 -12.96 -4.60
N VAL A 32 -14.58 -11.67 -4.80
CA VAL A 32 -14.71 -10.70 -3.70
C VAL A 32 -15.85 -11.08 -2.75
N ASP A 33 -17.02 -11.40 -3.30
CA ASP A 33 -18.19 -11.78 -2.51
C ASP A 33 -17.97 -13.13 -1.81
N GLU A 34 -17.45 -14.13 -2.54
CA GLU A 34 -17.17 -15.47 -1.99
C GLU A 34 -16.15 -15.41 -0.83
N VAL A 35 -15.11 -14.59 -0.95
CA VAL A 35 -14.10 -14.44 0.10
C VAL A 35 -14.67 -13.71 1.31
N ALA A 36 -15.48 -12.66 1.10
CA ALA A 36 -16.15 -11.96 2.19
C ALA A 36 -17.07 -12.90 2.98
N GLU A 37 -17.84 -13.73 2.28
CA GLU A 37 -18.70 -14.76 2.88
C GLU A 37 -17.88 -15.77 3.70
N GLN A 38 -16.78 -16.30 3.13
CA GLN A 38 -15.91 -17.26 3.83
C GLN A 38 -15.25 -16.66 5.07
N LEU A 39 -14.93 -15.37 5.06
CA LEU A 39 -14.37 -14.65 6.21
C LEU A 39 -15.44 -14.24 7.25
N GLY A 40 -16.73 -14.40 6.93
CA GLY A 40 -17.84 -13.99 7.79
C GLY A 40 -17.90 -12.48 8.01
N THR A 41 -17.56 -11.69 6.99
CA THR A 41 -17.59 -10.22 7.03
C THR A 41 -18.42 -9.68 5.88
N ALA A 42 -19.00 -8.48 6.03
CA ALA A 42 -19.64 -7.82 4.90
C ALA A 42 -18.57 -7.42 3.87
N GLY A 43 -18.85 -7.70 2.59
CA GLY A 43 -17.98 -7.32 1.49
C GLY A 43 -17.85 -5.79 1.32
N PRO A 44 -16.96 -5.35 0.41
CA PRO A 44 -16.81 -3.93 0.13
C PRO A 44 -18.03 -3.33 -0.57
N ASP A 45 -18.36 -2.09 -0.24
CA ASP A 45 -19.36 -1.28 -0.94
C ASP A 45 -18.82 -0.81 -2.30
N ASN A 46 -17.51 -0.53 -2.36
CA ASN A 46 -16.83 0.01 -3.52
C ASN A 46 -15.63 -0.87 -3.90
N LEU A 47 -15.49 -1.16 -5.20
CA LEU A 47 -14.30 -1.79 -5.76
C LEU A 47 -13.61 -0.81 -6.70
N LEU A 48 -12.33 -0.57 -6.46
CA LEU A 48 -11.48 0.29 -7.29
C LEU A 48 -10.38 -0.55 -7.93
N LEU A 49 -10.11 -0.33 -9.21
CA LEU A 49 -8.84 -0.72 -9.82
C LEU A 49 -7.89 0.46 -9.77
N VAL A 50 -6.71 0.21 -9.22
CA VAL A 50 -5.72 1.25 -8.95
C VAL A 50 -4.46 0.96 -9.75
N LEU A 51 -3.97 1.96 -10.47
CA LEU A 51 -2.64 1.89 -11.10
C LEU A 51 -1.60 2.28 -10.04
N ASP A 52 -1.29 1.30 -9.19
CA ASP A 52 -0.22 1.33 -8.20
C ASP A 52 0.34 -0.11 -8.04
N SER A 53 1.38 -0.25 -7.23
CA SER A 53 1.97 -1.49 -6.75
C SER A 53 1.24 -2.14 -5.58
N ILE A 54 0.37 -1.41 -4.89
CA ILE A 54 -0.23 -1.81 -3.61
C ILE A 54 -1.75 -1.93 -3.78
N SER A 55 -2.32 -2.99 -3.19
CA SER A 55 -3.75 -3.13 -2.97
C SER A 55 -4.08 -2.74 -1.53
N PHE A 56 -5.33 -2.36 -1.26
CA PHE A 56 -5.72 -1.90 0.07
C PHE A 56 -7.20 -2.19 0.34
N ALA A 57 -7.53 -2.30 1.61
CA ALA A 57 -8.89 -2.19 2.12
C ALA A 57 -9.00 -1.03 3.11
N THR A 58 -10.01 -0.17 2.95
CA THR A 58 -10.23 0.98 3.85
C THR A 58 -11.71 1.26 4.06
N GLU A 59 -12.06 1.74 5.24
CA GLU A 59 -13.38 2.29 5.58
C GLU A 59 -13.37 3.83 5.63
N LEU A 60 -12.19 4.44 5.40
CA LEU A 60 -12.07 5.90 5.31
C LEU A 60 -12.65 6.41 3.99
N PRO A 61 -13.32 7.57 3.99
CA PRO A 61 -13.77 8.20 2.75
C PRO A 61 -12.60 8.43 1.79
N LEU A 62 -12.78 8.01 0.54
CA LEU A 62 -11.81 8.21 -0.53
C LEU A 62 -12.36 9.18 -1.56
N ARG A 63 -11.52 10.09 -2.02
CA ARG A 63 -11.84 11.01 -3.11
C ARG A 63 -11.09 10.58 -4.36
N LEU A 64 -11.83 10.37 -5.44
CA LEU A 64 -11.34 10.44 -6.81
C LEU A 64 -11.70 11.83 -7.34
N SER A 65 -11.03 12.29 -8.41
CA SER A 65 -11.24 13.63 -8.97
C SER A 65 -12.72 13.96 -9.26
N ASP A 66 -13.53 12.94 -9.55
CA ASP A 66 -14.92 13.09 -10.00
C ASP A 66 -15.94 12.50 -9.02
N ALA A 67 -15.51 11.87 -7.91
CA ALA A 67 -16.41 11.15 -7.00
C ALA A 67 -15.82 10.96 -5.60
N THR A 68 -16.69 10.96 -4.59
CA THR A 68 -16.33 10.56 -3.22
C THR A 68 -16.94 9.20 -2.92
N PHE A 69 -16.13 8.28 -2.44
CA PHE A 69 -16.51 6.93 -2.03
C PHE A 69 -16.53 6.87 -0.51
N THR A 70 -17.63 6.39 0.04
CA THR A 70 -17.82 6.20 1.48
C THR A 70 -18.16 4.74 1.76
N GLY A 71 -17.96 4.28 3.00
CA GLY A 71 -18.12 2.88 3.36
C GLY A 71 -16.86 2.08 3.08
N ARG A 72 -17.01 0.77 2.88
CA ARG A 72 -15.90 -0.16 2.62
C ARG A 72 -15.44 -0.04 1.19
N THR A 73 -14.16 0.28 1.01
CA THR A 73 -13.54 0.33 -0.30
C THR A 73 -12.39 -0.66 -0.39
N LEU A 74 -12.47 -1.56 -1.36
CA LEU A 74 -11.38 -2.45 -1.75
C LEU A 74 -10.71 -1.88 -3.00
N GLY A 75 -9.42 -1.55 -2.91
CA GLY A 75 -8.60 -1.16 -4.04
C GLY A 75 -7.70 -2.32 -4.45
N LEU A 76 -7.81 -2.78 -5.69
CA LEU A 76 -6.94 -3.80 -6.25
C LEU A 76 -5.95 -3.18 -7.23
N SER A 77 -4.67 -3.49 -7.02
CA SER A 77 -3.60 -3.07 -7.93
C SER A 77 -3.76 -3.75 -9.30
N LEU A 78 -3.99 -2.93 -10.32
CA LEU A 78 -4.05 -3.41 -11.71
C LEU A 78 -2.72 -4.06 -12.13
N THR A 79 -1.59 -3.53 -11.66
CA THR A 79 -0.26 -4.07 -11.97
C THR A 79 -0.06 -5.47 -11.39
N LEU A 80 -0.60 -5.75 -10.20
CA LEU A 80 -0.61 -7.11 -9.64
C LEU A 80 -1.52 -8.04 -10.43
N LEU A 81 -2.74 -7.62 -10.80
CA LEU A 81 -3.68 -8.48 -11.53
C LEU A 81 -3.10 -9.08 -12.83
N TYR A 82 -2.17 -8.38 -13.47
CA TYR A 82 -1.45 -8.91 -14.64
C TYR A 82 -0.52 -10.10 -14.34
N LEU A 83 -0.13 -10.29 -13.08
CA LEU A 83 0.81 -11.33 -12.62
C LEU A 83 0.15 -12.43 -11.80
N LEU A 84 -1.04 -12.19 -11.24
CA LEU A 84 -1.69 -13.16 -10.36
C LEU A 84 -2.41 -14.27 -11.15
N SER A 85 -2.37 -15.48 -10.61
CA SER A 85 -3.34 -16.54 -10.87
C SER A 85 -4.65 -16.26 -10.14
N GLU A 86 -5.69 -17.05 -10.43
CA GLU A 86 -6.97 -16.96 -9.70
C GLU A 86 -6.82 -17.23 -8.20
N GLN A 87 -5.98 -18.20 -7.83
CA GLN A 87 -5.78 -18.55 -6.42
C GLN A 87 -5.01 -17.45 -5.68
N GLU A 88 -4.03 -16.82 -6.31
CA GLU A 88 -3.35 -15.65 -5.72
C GLU A 88 -4.24 -14.41 -5.68
N LEU A 89 -5.17 -14.24 -6.62
CA LEU A 89 -6.19 -13.20 -6.54
C LEU A 89 -7.09 -13.42 -5.31
N ARG A 90 -7.53 -14.66 -5.07
CA ARG A 90 -8.28 -14.99 -3.85
C ARG A 90 -7.46 -14.72 -2.60
N ALA A 91 -6.16 -15.06 -2.60
CA ALA A 91 -5.26 -14.77 -1.49
C ALA A 91 -5.15 -13.26 -1.23
N LEU A 92 -5.00 -12.45 -2.28
CA LEU A 92 -4.94 -10.99 -2.19
C LEU A 92 -6.23 -10.42 -1.62
N ILE A 93 -7.38 -10.81 -2.19
CA ILE A 93 -8.69 -10.37 -1.72
C ILE A 93 -8.91 -10.77 -0.26
N ALA A 94 -8.56 -12.00 0.12
CA ALA A 94 -8.74 -12.48 1.49
C ALA A 94 -7.86 -11.72 2.49
N HIS A 95 -6.62 -11.41 2.10
CA HIS A 95 -5.72 -10.59 2.90
C HIS A 95 -6.32 -9.21 3.14
N GLU A 96 -6.75 -8.52 2.08
CA GLU A 96 -7.29 -7.17 2.17
C GLU A 96 -8.62 -7.14 2.94
N ILE A 97 -9.54 -8.06 2.66
CA ILE A 97 -10.86 -8.11 3.32
C ILE A 97 -10.74 -8.47 4.81
N ASP A 98 -9.73 -9.23 5.23
CA ASP A 98 -9.50 -9.52 6.65
C ASP A 98 -9.20 -8.23 7.47
N HIS A 99 -8.81 -7.13 6.82
CA HIS A 99 -8.72 -5.83 7.47
C HIS A 99 -10.08 -5.23 7.85
N PHE A 100 -11.17 -5.53 7.12
CA PHE A 100 -12.53 -5.07 7.48
C PHE A 100 -13.06 -5.74 8.75
N ARG A 101 -12.68 -6.99 9.02
CA ARG A 101 -13.13 -7.73 10.22
C ARG A 101 -12.87 -6.99 11.52
N ARG A 102 -11.86 -6.11 11.55
CA ARG A 102 -11.52 -5.25 12.71
C ARG A 102 -12.67 -4.33 13.13
N HIS A 103 -13.56 -4.00 12.20
CA HIS A 103 -14.69 -3.11 12.44
C HIS A 103 -16.01 -3.86 12.55
N ASP A 104 -16.06 -5.18 12.41
CA ASP A 104 -17.34 -5.89 12.55
C ASP A 104 -17.73 -6.14 14.00
N THR A 105 -16.76 -6.12 14.93
CA THR A 105 -17.05 -6.36 16.35
C THR A 105 -16.96 -5.08 17.18
N ARG A 106 -17.98 -4.85 18.04
CA ARG A 106 -18.05 -3.70 18.96
C ARG A 106 -16.77 -3.50 19.80
N PRO A 107 -16.14 -4.55 20.36
CA PRO A 107 -14.91 -4.39 21.15
C PRO A 107 -13.73 -3.85 20.33
N GLN A 108 -13.61 -4.26 19.06
CA GLN A 108 -12.49 -3.85 18.20
C GLN A 108 -12.65 -2.41 17.70
N ARG A 109 -13.88 -1.96 17.41
CA ARG A 109 -14.17 -0.54 17.14
C ARG A 109 -13.76 0.35 18.32
N LEU A 110 -14.16 -0.02 19.54
CA LEU A 110 -13.80 0.72 20.75
C LEU A 110 -12.28 0.76 20.95
N ALA A 111 -11.59 -0.34 20.72
CA ALA A 111 -10.12 -0.38 20.80
C ALA A 111 -9.45 0.57 19.79
N SER A 112 -10.02 0.75 18.60
CA SER A 112 -9.52 1.72 17.62
C SER A 112 -9.69 3.17 18.09
N LEU A 113 -10.87 3.52 18.59
CA LEU A 113 -11.15 4.86 19.12
C LEU A 113 -10.26 5.20 20.32
N LEU A 114 -10.07 4.25 21.25
CA LEU A 114 -9.19 4.43 22.39
C LEU A 114 -7.73 4.63 21.97
N THR A 115 -7.29 3.92 20.93
CA THR A 115 -5.95 4.05 20.38
C THR A 115 -5.73 5.45 19.80
N GLU A 116 -6.70 5.96 19.03
CA GLU A 116 -6.66 7.32 18.46
C GLU A 116 -6.68 8.39 19.56
N PHE A 117 -7.54 8.21 20.58
CA PHE A 117 -7.60 9.10 21.74
C PHE A 117 -6.26 9.19 22.48
N ILE A 118 -5.59 8.05 22.71
CA ILE A 118 -4.25 8.03 23.35
C ILE A 118 -3.23 8.76 22.49
N ALA A 119 -3.24 8.53 21.17
CA ALA A 119 -2.32 9.19 20.24
C ALA A 119 -2.48 10.72 20.25
N ILE A 120 -3.72 11.21 20.17
CA ILE A 120 -4.05 12.64 20.22
C ILE A 120 -3.64 13.23 21.58
N THR A 121 -3.96 12.53 22.68
CA THR A 121 -3.61 13.00 24.03
C THR A 121 -2.11 13.14 24.20
N LEU A 122 -1.32 12.15 23.77
CA LEU A 122 0.14 12.21 23.79
C LEU A 122 0.66 13.39 22.95
N ALA A 123 0.10 13.62 21.76
CA ALA A 123 0.47 14.75 20.90
C ALA A 123 0.19 16.11 21.57
N ILE A 124 -1.00 16.28 22.16
CA ILE A 124 -1.36 17.50 22.90
C ILE A 124 -0.40 17.72 24.07
N VAL A 125 -0.08 16.67 24.83
CA VAL A 125 0.86 16.77 25.96
C VAL A 125 2.27 17.15 25.49
N ALA A 126 2.78 16.55 24.41
CA ALA A 126 4.09 16.91 23.86
C ALA A 126 4.14 18.37 23.38
N ILE A 127 3.10 18.84 22.68
CA ILE A 127 2.97 20.24 22.26
C ILE A 127 2.85 21.17 23.48
N GLY A 128 2.14 20.76 24.53
CA GLY A 128 2.04 21.51 25.77
C GLY A 128 3.41 21.71 26.43
N ILE A 129 4.23 20.66 26.46
CA ILE A 129 5.58 20.70 27.07
C ILE A 129 6.54 21.63 26.35
N THR A 130 6.41 21.80 25.03
CA THR A 130 7.26 22.75 24.28
C THR A 130 6.91 24.21 24.58
N ARG A 131 5.75 24.47 25.19
CA ARG A 131 5.29 25.82 25.58
C ARG A 131 5.59 26.18 27.04
N LEU A 132 6.14 25.25 27.83
CA LEU A 132 6.50 25.49 29.23
C LEU A 132 7.89 26.16 29.33
N PRO A 133 8.18 26.90 30.42
CA PRO A 133 9.52 27.42 30.68
C PRO A 133 10.59 26.32 30.72
N ASP A 134 11.80 26.65 30.28
CA ASP A 134 12.90 25.70 30.05
C ASP A 134 13.16 24.69 31.17
N PRO A 135 13.24 25.05 32.47
CA PRO A 135 13.53 24.05 33.50
C PRO A 135 12.40 23.02 33.64
N LEU A 136 11.14 23.43 33.44
CA LEU A 136 9.98 22.55 33.52
C LEU A 136 9.84 21.70 32.24
N SER A 137 10.07 22.31 31.07
CA SER A 137 10.08 21.59 29.79
C SER A 137 11.16 20.51 29.78
N ALA A 138 12.37 20.82 30.24
CA ALA A 138 13.48 19.88 30.31
C ALA A 138 13.18 18.70 31.25
N LEU A 139 12.49 18.94 32.37
CA LEU A 139 12.08 17.90 33.31
C LEU A 139 11.01 16.96 32.74
N LEU A 140 10.03 17.49 32.01
CA LEU A 140 8.87 16.72 31.52
C LEU A 140 9.11 16.03 30.16
N ARG A 141 10.11 16.47 29.39
CA ARG A 141 10.40 15.93 28.05
C ARG A 141 10.80 14.44 28.05
N PRO A 142 11.70 13.95 28.92
CA PRO A 142 12.07 12.53 28.94
C PRO A 142 10.92 11.55 29.20
N PRO A 143 10.04 11.72 30.22
CA PRO A 143 8.94 10.79 30.44
C PRO A 143 7.92 10.80 29.31
N VAL A 144 7.66 11.96 28.68
CA VAL A 144 6.75 12.05 27.53
C VAL A 144 7.34 11.40 26.29
N GLN A 145 8.63 11.61 26.01
CA GLN A 145 9.32 10.90 24.92
C GLN A 145 9.30 9.37 25.13
N SER A 146 9.48 8.92 26.38
CA SER A 146 9.37 7.51 26.75
C SER A 146 7.95 6.97 26.50
N GLY A 147 6.93 7.72 26.91
CA GLY A 147 5.52 7.41 26.64
C GLY A 147 5.24 7.27 25.14
N PHE A 148 5.68 8.23 24.32
CA PHE A 148 5.58 8.19 22.86
C PHE A 148 6.24 6.95 22.27
N THR A 149 7.47 6.66 22.68
CA THR A 149 8.23 5.53 22.14
C THR A 149 7.57 4.20 22.50
N ARG A 150 7.06 4.05 23.73
CA ARG A 150 6.32 2.86 24.15
C ARG A 150 5.01 2.71 23.37
N PHE A 151 4.25 3.79 23.23
CA PHE A 151 3.00 3.78 22.47
C PHE A 151 3.24 3.46 20.98
N ALA A 152 4.26 4.05 20.37
CA ALA A 152 4.65 3.77 18.99
C ALA A 152 5.05 2.30 18.79
N ARG A 153 5.84 1.73 19.71
CA ARG A 153 6.21 0.30 19.68
C ARG A 153 5.00 -0.61 19.85
N TRP A 154 4.08 -0.26 20.75
CA TRP A 154 2.84 -1.02 20.94
C TRP A 154 1.94 -0.96 19.70
N GLN A 155 1.78 0.22 19.10
CA GLN A 155 1.07 0.40 17.82
C GLN A 155 1.70 -0.44 16.72
N GLN A 156 3.03 -0.37 16.59
CA GLN A 156 3.77 -1.14 15.60
C GLN A 156 3.55 -2.64 15.80
N ALA A 157 3.73 -3.17 17.02
CA ALA A 157 3.49 -4.58 17.32
C ALA A 157 2.07 -5.03 16.95
N ARG A 158 1.05 -4.18 17.20
CA ARG A 158 -0.32 -4.46 16.78
C ARG A 158 -0.51 -4.40 15.27
N MET A 159 0.19 -3.53 14.54
CA MET A 159 0.16 -3.53 13.08
C MET A 159 0.76 -4.83 12.54
N LEU A 160 1.90 -5.26 13.07
CA LEU A 160 2.55 -6.51 12.66
C LEU A 160 1.62 -7.73 12.88
N ASP A 161 1.00 -7.83 14.06
CA ASP A 161 0.04 -8.89 14.37
C ASP A 161 -1.16 -8.91 13.40
N ARG A 162 -1.59 -7.74 12.92
CA ARG A 162 -2.67 -7.67 11.93
C ARG A 162 -2.28 -8.29 10.59
N GLU A 163 -1.07 -8.02 10.13
CA GLU A 163 -0.57 -8.53 8.85
C GLU A 163 -0.43 -10.05 8.91
N PHE A 164 0.12 -10.60 10.01
CA PHE A 164 0.22 -12.06 10.18
C PHE A 164 -1.14 -12.75 10.28
N ARG A 165 -2.13 -12.11 10.90
CA ARG A 165 -3.51 -12.62 10.94
C ARG A 165 -4.14 -12.61 9.55
N ALA A 166 -3.98 -11.53 8.79
CA ALA A 166 -4.48 -11.43 7.42
C ALA A 166 -3.82 -12.45 6.50
N ASP A 167 -2.51 -12.70 6.65
CA ASP A 167 -1.79 -13.78 5.95
C ASP A 167 -2.37 -15.16 6.28
N ARG A 168 -2.67 -15.43 7.55
CA ARG A 168 -3.26 -16.70 7.98
C ARG A 168 -4.65 -16.89 7.41
N ALA A 169 -5.50 -15.87 7.45
CA ALA A 169 -6.84 -15.90 6.89
C ALA A 169 -6.81 -16.12 5.36
N ALA A 170 -5.88 -15.44 4.66
CA ALA A 170 -5.65 -15.65 3.25
C ALA A 170 -5.15 -17.08 2.94
N ALA A 171 -4.28 -17.63 3.79
CA ALA A 171 -3.78 -18.99 3.63
C ALA A 171 -4.85 -20.06 3.89
N GLU A 172 -5.79 -19.81 4.80
CA GLU A 172 -6.95 -20.68 5.04
C GLU A 172 -7.88 -20.73 3.82
N ILE A 173 -8.06 -19.60 3.13
CA ILE A 173 -8.97 -19.47 1.98
C ILE A 173 -8.35 -19.89 0.65
N ALA A 174 -7.11 -19.49 0.42
CA ALA A 174 -6.44 -19.62 -0.87
C ALA A 174 -5.21 -20.55 -0.83
N GLY A 175 -4.81 -21.03 0.36
CA GLY A 175 -3.63 -21.86 0.53
C GLY A 175 -2.36 -21.04 0.76
N ALA A 176 -1.47 -21.57 1.60
CA ALA A 176 -0.21 -20.91 1.97
C ALA A 176 0.73 -20.71 0.76
N ALA A 177 0.74 -21.64 -0.21
CA ALA A 177 1.54 -21.53 -1.43
C ALA A 177 1.18 -20.29 -2.27
N ALA A 178 -0.13 -20.02 -2.43
CA ALA A 178 -0.61 -18.86 -3.16
C ALA A 178 -0.26 -17.56 -2.42
N CYS A 179 -0.35 -17.55 -1.08
CA CYS A 179 0.04 -16.41 -0.27
C CYS A 179 1.56 -16.12 -0.36
N ALA A 180 2.38 -17.16 -0.28
CA ALA A 180 3.83 -17.03 -0.41
C ALA A 180 4.23 -16.49 -1.78
N SER A 181 3.63 -17.03 -2.85
CA SER A 181 3.82 -16.56 -4.22
C SER A 181 3.37 -15.10 -4.41
N LEU A 182 2.20 -14.75 -3.87
CA LEU A 182 1.67 -13.38 -3.87
C LEU A 182 2.60 -12.39 -3.17
N LEU A 183 3.19 -12.76 -2.02
CA LEU A 183 4.14 -11.89 -1.30
C LEU A 183 5.38 -11.58 -2.14
N ILE A 184 5.93 -12.57 -2.85
CA ILE A 184 7.07 -12.36 -3.76
C ILE A 184 6.67 -11.44 -4.92
N LYS A 185 5.51 -11.68 -5.55
CA LYS A 185 5.04 -10.83 -6.66
C LYS A 185 4.78 -9.40 -6.20
N SER A 186 4.18 -9.22 -5.02
CA SER A 186 3.88 -7.91 -4.46
C SER A 186 5.14 -7.11 -4.13
N THR A 187 6.13 -7.76 -3.53
CA THR A 187 7.43 -7.14 -3.22
C THR A 187 8.22 -6.78 -4.48
N LEU A 188 8.21 -7.67 -5.48
CA LEU A 188 8.83 -7.41 -6.78
C LEU A 188 8.17 -6.24 -7.51
N VAL A 189 6.84 -6.22 -7.58
CA VAL A 189 6.08 -5.14 -8.21
C VAL A 189 6.29 -3.82 -7.51
N ALA A 190 6.29 -3.78 -6.17
CA ALA A 190 6.60 -2.56 -5.41
C ALA A 190 7.99 -2.01 -5.76
N ARG A 191 8.99 -2.88 -5.88
CA ARG A 191 10.35 -2.49 -6.25
C ARG A 191 10.47 -1.98 -7.69
N ILE A 192 9.82 -2.66 -8.65
CA ILE A 192 9.80 -2.23 -10.05
C ILE A 192 9.06 -0.90 -10.18
N TRP A 193 7.93 -0.77 -9.51
CA TRP A 193 7.11 0.43 -9.50
C TRP A 193 7.89 1.64 -9.00
N SER A 194 8.61 1.53 -7.87
CA SER A 194 9.43 2.66 -7.39
C SER A 194 10.45 3.14 -8.42
N ILE A 195 11.09 2.22 -9.15
CA ILE A 195 12.08 2.58 -10.16
C ILE A 195 11.42 3.25 -11.38
N ILE A 196 10.35 2.65 -11.93
CA ILE A 196 9.66 3.18 -13.11
C ILE A 196 9.08 4.58 -12.84
N VAL A 197 8.51 4.74 -11.65
CA VAL A 197 7.85 5.97 -11.24
C VAL A 197 8.87 7.08 -10.95
N ASP A 198 10.05 6.76 -10.43
CA ASP A 198 11.08 7.76 -10.15
C ASP A 198 11.92 8.12 -11.39
N GLU A 199 12.20 7.15 -12.27
CA GLU A 199 13.18 7.30 -13.34
C GLU A 199 12.58 7.56 -14.74
N HIS A 200 11.30 7.21 -14.97
CA HIS A 200 10.81 6.99 -16.35
C HIS A 200 9.48 7.64 -16.73
N LEU A 201 8.75 8.28 -15.81
CA LEU A 201 7.41 8.79 -16.14
C LEU A 201 7.38 9.87 -17.24
N GLN A 202 8.43 10.68 -17.38
CA GLN A 202 8.48 11.69 -18.47
C GLN A 202 8.61 11.05 -19.86
N ASN A 203 9.29 9.91 -19.99
CA ASN A 203 9.53 9.25 -21.28
C ASN A 203 8.48 8.17 -21.62
N VAL A 204 7.87 7.55 -20.61
CA VAL A 204 6.86 6.49 -20.77
C VAL A 204 5.50 7.05 -21.21
N ALA A 205 5.10 8.18 -20.64
CA ALA A 205 3.87 8.89 -21.04
C ALA A 205 3.93 9.38 -22.49
N ALA A 206 5.08 9.91 -22.93
CA ALA A 206 5.30 10.39 -24.29
C ALA A 206 5.24 9.28 -25.37
N LYS A 207 5.38 8.02 -24.96
CA LYS A 207 5.40 6.85 -25.86
C LYS A 207 4.11 5.99 -25.79
N ALA A 208 3.06 6.47 -25.10
CA ALA A 208 1.79 5.76 -24.91
C ALA A 208 1.95 4.31 -24.39
N LEU A 209 2.98 4.06 -23.58
CA LEU A 209 3.25 2.76 -22.97
C LEU A 209 2.36 2.59 -21.75
N HIS A 210 1.56 1.53 -21.72
CA HIS A 210 0.69 1.17 -20.60
C HIS A 210 1.55 0.62 -19.44
N ILE A 211 1.67 1.41 -18.36
CA ILE A 211 2.65 1.19 -17.29
C ILE A 211 2.43 -0.16 -16.63
N GLY A 212 1.19 -0.60 -16.45
CA GLY A 212 0.89 -1.90 -15.87
C GLY A 212 1.52 -3.04 -16.66
N ALA A 213 1.48 -3.00 -18.00
CA ALA A 213 2.21 -4.00 -18.79
C ALA A 213 3.72 -3.83 -18.76
N VAL A 214 4.26 -2.61 -18.68
CA VAL A 214 5.72 -2.44 -18.52
C VAL A 214 6.19 -3.09 -17.23
N VAL A 215 5.50 -2.82 -16.11
CA VAL A 215 5.75 -3.49 -14.82
C VAL A 215 5.64 -5.00 -14.96
N THR A 216 4.61 -5.49 -15.65
CA THR A 216 4.38 -6.92 -15.88
C THR A 216 5.48 -7.57 -16.69
N ILE A 217 5.88 -6.95 -17.81
CA ILE A 217 6.96 -7.46 -18.67
C ILE A 217 8.26 -7.50 -17.89
N THR A 218 8.60 -6.42 -17.18
CA THR A 218 9.79 -6.36 -16.33
C THR A 218 9.77 -7.44 -15.26
N ALA A 219 8.63 -7.63 -14.57
CA ALA A 219 8.49 -8.68 -13.56
C ALA A 219 8.68 -10.09 -14.17
N ARG A 220 8.06 -10.36 -15.32
CA ARG A 220 8.21 -11.64 -16.03
C ARG A 220 9.64 -11.90 -16.50
N THR A 221 10.32 -10.87 -17.00
CA THR A 221 11.74 -10.95 -17.36
C THR A 221 12.59 -11.22 -16.12
N LEU A 222 12.27 -10.60 -14.98
CA LEU A 222 12.99 -10.90 -13.74
C LEU A 222 12.72 -12.32 -13.23
N PHE A 223 11.55 -12.90 -13.52
CA PHE A 223 11.24 -14.30 -13.24
C PHE A 223 11.86 -15.29 -14.24
N THR A 224 12.54 -14.89 -15.32
CA THR A 224 13.20 -15.89 -16.20
C THR A 224 14.44 -16.51 -15.57
N ASP A 225 15.01 -15.86 -14.57
CA ASP A 225 16.15 -16.36 -13.81
C ASP A 225 15.67 -17.20 -12.62
N SER A 226 16.25 -18.38 -12.46
CA SER A 226 15.95 -19.29 -11.35
C SER A 226 16.50 -18.75 -10.03
N ASP A 227 17.55 -17.95 -10.08
CA ASP A 227 18.20 -17.45 -8.87
C ASP A 227 17.41 -16.30 -8.23
N VAL A 228 17.26 -16.39 -6.91
CA VAL A 228 16.71 -15.31 -6.10
C VAL A 228 17.56 -14.05 -6.30
N ARG A 229 16.90 -12.92 -6.54
CA ARG A 229 17.62 -11.66 -6.77
C ARG A 229 18.43 -11.26 -5.53
N PRO A 230 19.71 -10.86 -5.65
CA PRO A 230 20.59 -10.57 -4.50
C PRO A 230 20.15 -9.41 -3.59
N TRP A 231 19.22 -8.60 -4.05
CA TRP A 231 18.60 -7.52 -3.28
C TRP A 231 17.32 -7.97 -2.55
N LEU A 232 16.70 -9.07 -2.98
CA LEU A 232 15.56 -9.69 -2.32
C LEU A 232 16.06 -10.42 -1.05
N GLY A 233 15.36 -10.24 0.05
CA GLY A 233 15.73 -10.69 1.40
C GLY A 233 16.53 -9.67 2.21
N LYS A 234 17.03 -8.58 1.62
CA LYS A 234 17.78 -7.54 2.36
C LYS A 234 16.83 -6.59 3.09
N PRO A 235 17.12 -6.22 4.35
CA PRO A 235 16.31 -5.24 5.06
C PRO A 235 16.47 -3.85 4.41
N GLU A 236 15.42 -3.35 3.78
CA GLU A 236 15.43 -2.02 3.12
C GLU A 236 15.23 -0.85 4.10
N GLN A 237 14.87 -1.09 5.38
CA GLN A 237 14.50 -0.03 6.32
C GLN A 237 15.03 -0.26 7.74
N SER A 238 15.25 0.83 8.47
CA SER A 238 15.43 0.76 9.92
C SER A 238 14.16 0.21 10.59
N VAL A 239 14.32 -0.73 11.52
CA VAL A 239 13.21 -1.40 12.22
C VAL A 239 12.22 -0.41 12.85
N ALA A 240 12.70 0.79 13.21
CA ALA A 240 11.91 1.86 13.83
C ALA A 240 10.88 2.52 12.89
N ARG A 241 11.01 2.40 11.56
CA ARG A 241 10.09 3.02 10.57
C ARG A 241 9.24 2.00 9.80
N ARG A 242 9.33 0.72 10.18
CA ARG A 242 8.69 -0.38 9.49
C ARG A 242 7.18 -0.43 9.82
N THR A 243 6.32 -0.18 8.84
CA THR A 243 4.85 -0.22 8.98
C THR A 243 4.23 -1.60 8.73
N HIS A 244 4.92 -2.50 8.04
CA HIS A 244 4.51 -3.89 7.79
C HIS A 244 5.65 -4.86 8.14
N PRO A 245 5.38 -6.09 8.63
CA PRO A 245 6.44 -7.07 8.86
C PRO A 245 7.23 -7.30 7.58
N HIS A 246 8.51 -7.65 7.72
CA HIS A 246 9.31 -7.94 6.55
C HIS A 246 8.72 -9.16 5.85
N TYR A 247 8.64 -9.16 4.52
CA TYR A 247 8.04 -10.28 3.79
C TYR A 247 8.72 -11.61 4.09
N VAL A 248 10.01 -11.64 4.42
CA VAL A 248 10.71 -12.87 4.87
C VAL A 248 10.11 -13.42 6.17
N GLU A 249 9.73 -12.55 7.12
CA GLU A 249 9.07 -12.97 8.37
C GLU A 249 7.67 -13.52 8.08
N ARG A 250 6.94 -12.89 7.14
CA ARG A 250 5.62 -13.33 6.68
C ARG A 250 5.68 -14.68 5.95
N LEU A 251 6.66 -14.86 5.08
CA LEU A 251 6.93 -16.13 4.41
C LEU A 251 7.20 -17.25 5.42
N ALA A 252 8.06 -16.99 6.41
CA ALA A 252 8.36 -17.96 7.45
C ALA A 252 7.10 -18.34 8.26
N ALA A 253 6.23 -17.37 8.57
CA ALA A 253 4.95 -17.62 9.25
C ALA A 253 3.97 -18.45 8.39
N LEU A 254 4.08 -18.37 7.06
CA LEU A 254 3.36 -19.21 6.10
C LEU A 254 4.01 -20.59 5.88
N GLY A 255 5.17 -20.86 6.49
CA GLY A 255 5.91 -22.12 6.32
C GLY A 255 6.78 -22.18 5.07
N TYR A 256 7.13 -21.03 4.48
CA TYR A 256 7.97 -20.94 3.28
C TYR A 256 9.26 -20.19 3.54
N ASP A 257 10.35 -20.65 2.92
CA ASP A 257 11.56 -19.86 2.77
C ASP A 257 11.54 -19.04 1.47
N LEU A 258 12.49 -18.11 1.34
CA LEU A 258 12.56 -17.22 0.19
C LEU A 258 12.78 -17.97 -1.15
N PRO A 259 13.71 -18.94 -1.27
CA PRO A 259 13.90 -19.68 -2.51
C PRO A 259 12.66 -20.47 -2.95
N THR A 260 11.97 -21.14 -2.01
CA THR A 260 10.76 -21.92 -2.35
C THR A 260 9.63 -20.99 -2.79
N ALA A 261 9.43 -19.88 -2.09
CA ALA A 261 8.43 -18.88 -2.47
C ALA A 261 8.73 -18.24 -3.83
N TRP A 262 10.01 -17.99 -4.14
CA TRP A 262 10.44 -17.50 -5.46
C TRP A 262 10.11 -18.49 -6.57
N ALA A 263 10.40 -19.78 -6.37
CA ALA A 263 10.07 -20.82 -7.35
C ALA A 263 8.55 -20.92 -7.59
N LEU A 264 7.74 -20.79 -6.55
CA LEU A 264 6.27 -20.73 -6.68
C LEU A 264 5.83 -19.52 -7.52
N ALA A 265 6.35 -18.34 -7.23
CA ALA A 265 6.06 -17.11 -7.97
C ALA A 265 6.43 -17.21 -9.45
N GLN A 266 7.60 -17.78 -9.74
CA GLN A 266 8.08 -18.04 -11.09
C GLN A 266 7.21 -19.05 -11.85
N SER A 267 6.76 -20.11 -11.17
CA SER A 267 5.98 -21.19 -11.81
C SER A 267 4.60 -20.73 -12.32
N THR A 268 4.09 -19.63 -11.77
CA THR A 268 2.78 -19.11 -12.13
C THR A 268 2.84 -18.31 -13.43
N LYS A 269 2.38 -18.94 -14.53
CA LYS A 269 2.38 -18.35 -15.89
C LYS A 269 1.06 -17.66 -16.26
N THR A 270 0.01 -17.86 -15.46
CA THR A 270 -1.34 -17.38 -15.75
C THR A 270 -1.54 -15.96 -15.25
N SER A 271 -2.29 -15.16 -16.02
CA SER A 271 -2.67 -13.78 -15.69
C SER A 271 -4.19 -13.71 -15.55
N VAL A 272 -4.66 -13.46 -14.33
CA VAL A 272 -6.10 -13.41 -14.01
C VAL A 272 -6.79 -12.22 -14.64
N VAL A 273 -6.06 -11.15 -14.96
CA VAL A 273 -6.60 -9.89 -15.48
C VAL A 273 -7.53 -10.07 -16.69
N ARG A 274 -7.25 -11.03 -17.60
CA ARG A 274 -8.07 -11.29 -18.80
C ARG A 274 -9.29 -12.14 -18.51
N LEU A 275 -9.31 -12.83 -17.37
CA LEU A 275 -10.44 -13.64 -16.91
C LEU A 275 -11.45 -12.78 -16.16
N VAL A 276 -10.98 -11.73 -15.49
CA VAL A 276 -11.79 -10.92 -14.59
C VAL A 276 -12.16 -9.54 -15.14
N LEU A 277 -11.49 -9.07 -16.20
CA LEU A 277 -11.77 -7.80 -16.87
C LEU A 277 -11.90 -7.98 -18.39
N GLU A 278 -12.90 -7.30 -18.98
CA GLU A 278 -13.15 -7.33 -20.43
C GLU A 278 -12.08 -6.57 -21.23
N THR A 279 -11.74 -5.34 -20.81
CA THR A 279 -10.83 -4.44 -21.54
C THR A 279 -9.66 -3.93 -20.68
N PRO A 280 -8.80 -4.82 -20.12
CA PRO A 280 -7.78 -4.42 -19.16
C PRO A 280 -6.71 -3.48 -19.76
N LYS A 281 -6.36 -3.64 -21.03
CA LYS A 281 -5.43 -2.73 -21.72
C LYS A 281 -5.95 -1.31 -21.82
N ALA A 282 -7.24 -1.14 -22.13
CA ALA A 282 -7.84 0.19 -22.25
C ALA A 282 -7.84 0.90 -20.89
N LEU A 283 -8.15 0.16 -19.82
CA LEU A 283 -8.07 0.66 -18.44
C LEU A 283 -6.64 1.07 -18.05
N ASP A 284 -5.64 0.25 -18.37
CA ASP A 284 -4.22 0.55 -18.08
C ASP A 284 -3.76 1.83 -18.82
N ILE A 285 -4.11 1.98 -20.10
CA ILE A 285 -3.83 3.20 -20.87
C ILE A 285 -4.50 4.42 -20.23
N GLN A 286 -5.80 4.33 -19.94
CA GLN A 286 -6.56 5.42 -19.32
C GLN A 286 -5.94 5.87 -17.99
N LEU A 287 -5.59 4.92 -17.12
CA LEU A 287 -4.97 5.19 -15.83
C LEU A 287 -3.54 5.74 -15.98
N THR A 288 -2.79 5.25 -16.96
CA THR A 288 -1.44 5.74 -17.28
C THR A 288 -1.48 7.20 -17.73
N GLU A 289 -2.41 7.56 -18.62
CA GLU A 289 -2.60 8.95 -19.05
C GLU A 289 -3.01 9.85 -17.88
N ARG A 290 -3.87 9.37 -16.99
CA ARG A 290 -4.26 10.10 -15.78
C ARG A 290 -3.04 10.37 -14.89
N LEU A 291 -2.23 9.35 -14.61
CA LEU A 291 -0.98 9.49 -13.84
C LEU A 291 -0.04 10.51 -14.47
N ALA A 292 0.12 10.48 -15.80
CA ALA A 292 0.97 11.41 -16.54
C ALA A 292 0.48 12.87 -16.40
N ARG A 293 -0.83 13.10 -16.53
CA ARG A 293 -1.42 14.45 -16.38
C ARG A 293 -1.19 15.02 -14.98
N LEU A 294 -1.41 14.22 -13.94
CA LEU A 294 -1.23 14.64 -12.53
C LEU A 294 0.22 15.00 -12.21
N ARG A 295 1.18 14.25 -12.77
CA ARG A 295 2.61 14.55 -12.62
C ARG A 295 3.02 15.83 -13.34
N ALA A 296 2.46 16.07 -14.52
CA ALA A 296 2.72 17.29 -15.28
C ALA A 296 2.18 18.53 -14.55
N SER A 297 0.97 18.49 -13.98
CA SER A 297 0.41 19.60 -13.20
C SER A 297 1.23 19.89 -11.93
N ALA A 298 1.63 18.85 -11.18
CA ALA A 298 2.46 19.01 -9.99
C ALA A 298 3.84 19.63 -10.30
N SER A 299 4.44 19.27 -11.44
CA SER A 299 5.72 19.86 -11.89
C SER A 299 5.58 21.33 -12.29
N SER A 300 4.44 21.70 -12.89
CA SER A 300 4.14 23.09 -13.27
C SER A 300 3.91 23.98 -12.04
N GLU A 301 3.16 23.50 -11.03
CA GLU A 301 2.93 24.24 -9.79
C GLU A 301 4.22 24.47 -9.01
N SER A 302 5.09 23.47 -8.92
CA SER A 302 6.41 23.59 -8.28
C SER A 302 7.33 24.60 -8.97
N SER A 303 7.13 24.89 -10.27
CA SER A 303 7.93 25.87 -11.02
C SER A 303 7.41 27.30 -10.91
N THR A 304 6.22 27.52 -10.33
CA THR A 304 5.58 28.84 -10.21
C THR A 304 5.75 29.51 -8.86
N LEU A 305 6.42 28.86 -7.90
CA LEU A 305 6.81 29.48 -6.63
C LEU A 305 7.94 30.50 -6.88
N PRO A 306 7.76 31.79 -6.50
CA PRO A 306 8.80 32.80 -6.70
C PRO A 306 10.05 32.48 -5.87
N PRO A 307 11.26 32.81 -6.35
CA PRO A 307 12.49 32.59 -5.59
C PRO A 307 12.42 33.35 -4.26
N SER A 308 12.70 32.65 -3.17
CA SER A 308 12.81 33.28 -1.84
C SER A 308 13.91 34.33 -1.89
N THR A 309 13.55 35.59 -1.75
CA THR A 309 14.50 36.69 -1.59
C THR A 309 15.15 36.60 -0.21
N SER A 310 16.22 35.83 -0.09
CA SER A 310 17.18 35.98 1.01
C SER A 310 18.58 35.97 0.40
N ASP A 311 19.03 37.14 -0.04
CA ASP A 311 20.46 37.51 -0.06
C ASP A 311 20.58 38.98 -0.42
N ARG A 312 20.46 39.84 0.60
CA ARG A 312 21.08 41.18 0.65
C ARG A 312 21.30 41.57 2.09
N HIS A 313 22.41 41.12 2.67
CA HIS A 313 23.25 41.95 3.53
C HIS A 313 24.62 41.27 3.65
N ASP A 314 25.61 41.84 2.97
CA ASP A 314 26.89 42.23 3.58
C ASP A 314 27.83 42.76 2.50
N ALA A 315 27.82 44.09 2.36
CA ALA A 315 28.94 44.87 1.84
C ALA A 315 28.68 46.35 2.16
N ALA A 316 29.15 46.82 3.32
CA ALA A 316 29.81 48.12 3.50
C ALA A 316 29.98 48.47 4.99
N SER A 317 31.22 48.87 5.30
CA SER A 317 31.75 49.55 6.50
C SER A 317 32.17 48.67 7.68
#